data_AF-A0A2V6U2D2-F1
#
_entry.id   AF-A0A2V6U2D2-F1
#
_cell.length_a   1.000
_cell.length_b   1.000
_cell.length_c   1.000
_cell.angle_alpha   90.00
_cell.angle_beta   90.00
_cell.angle_gamma   90.00
#
_symmetry.space_group_name_H-M   'P 1'
#
loop_
_entity.id
_entity.type
_entity.pdbx_description
1 polymer ?
#
loop_
_entity_poly.entity_id
_entity_poly.type
_entity_poly.pdbx_seq_one_letter_code
_entity_poly.pdbx_strand_id
1 'polypeptide(L)'
;MHKKEPMSGHILPVIFSWHLGIQLNDVAKSATGAFDPQGFWLAWERGSEITVDTFGPQCNFWAVVHEPVGTLRRRYGIPPLDPAVDATLALLEP
;
A
#
# COMPACT_ATOMS: atom_id res chain seq x y z
N MET A 1 5.68 4.07 -20.46
CA MET A 1 5.90 3.73 -19.03
C MET A 1 7.07 4.57 -18.53
N HIS A 2 6.83 5.61 -17.72
CA HIS A 2 7.92 6.42 -17.17
C HIS A 2 8.83 5.55 -16.29
N LYS A 3 10.15 5.58 -16.57
CA LYS A 3 11.16 4.77 -15.87
C LYS A 3 11.51 5.31 -14.47
N LYS A 4 11.13 6.55 -14.18
CA LYS A 4 11.29 7.20 -12.88
C LYS A 4 9.92 7.28 -12.23
N GLU A 5 9.86 6.98 -10.93
CA GLU A 5 8.68 7.21 -10.10
C GLU A 5 7.38 6.59 -10.66
N PRO A 6 7.37 5.29 -11.04
CA PRO A 6 6.20 4.69 -11.69
C PRO A 6 4.95 4.70 -10.79
N MET A 7 5.14 4.53 -9.48
CA MET A 7 4.06 4.53 -8.48
C MET A 7 3.45 5.93 -8.34
N SER A 8 4.25 6.95 -8.06
CA SER A 8 3.74 8.30 -7.85
C SER A 8 3.30 8.97 -9.16
N GLY A 9 3.93 8.65 -10.29
CA GLY A 9 3.64 9.24 -11.60
C GLY A 9 2.48 8.61 -12.37
N HIS A 10 2.11 7.35 -12.10
CA HIS A 10 0.99 6.70 -12.82
C HIS A 10 -0.07 6.12 -11.90
N ILE A 11 0.32 5.49 -10.80
CA ILE A 11 -0.63 4.78 -9.94
C ILE A 11 -1.41 5.76 -9.06
N LEU A 12 -0.74 6.73 -8.44
CA LEU A 12 -1.42 7.75 -7.62
C LEU A 12 -2.48 8.54 -8.41
N PRO A 13 -2.19 9.11 -9.59
CA PRO A 13 -3.20 9.86 -10.34
C PRO A 13 -4.42 9.01 -10.69
N VAL A 14 -4.21 7.76 -11.10
CA VAL A 14 -5.30 6.85 -11.50
C VAL A 14 -6.17 6.47 -10.30
N ILE A 15 -5.59 6.07 -9.17
CA ILE A 15 -6.36 5.65 -7.99
C ILE A 15 -7.16 6.84 -7.42
N PHE A 16 -6.56 8.03 -7.35
CA PHE A 16 -7.26 9.22 -6.84
C PHE A 16 -8.32 9.74 -7.81
N SER A 17 -8.05 9.78 -9.12
CA SER A 17 -9.09 10.17 -10.09
C SER A 17 -10.27 9.22 -10.03
N TRP A 18 -10.00 7.92 -9.85
CA TRP A 18 -11.04 6.91 -9.71
C TRP A 18 -11.81 7.03 -8.40
N HIS A 19 -11.16 7.33 -7.29
CA HIS A 19 -11.82 7.58 -6.01
C HIS A 19 -12.74 8.81 -6.05
N LEU A 20 -12.28 9.87 -6.72
CA LEU A 20 -12.97 11.15 -6.82
C LEU A 20 -14.04 11.19 -7.93
N GLY A 21 -14.24 10.10 -8.68
CA GLY A 21 -15.18 10.07 -9.80
C GLY A 21 -14.75 10.88 -11.02
N ILE A 22 -13.47 11.26 -11.11
CA ILE A 22 -12.91 12.05 -12.20
C ILE A 22 -12.51 11.10 -13.34
N GLN A 23 -13.16 11.24 -14.48
CA GLN A 23 -12.78 10.54 -15.71
C GLN A 23 -11.63 11.28 -16.40
N LEU A 24 -10.45 10.64 -16.49
CA LEU A 24 -9.27 11.24 -17.13
C LEU A 24 -9.28 11.10 -18.66
N ASN A 25 -9.89 10.04 -19.19
CA ASN A 25 -10.08 9.80 -20.62
C ASN A 25 -11.20 8.76 -20.86
N ASP A 26 -11.52 8.47 -22.13
CA ASP A 26 -12.60 7.55 -22.51
C ASP A 26 -12.34 6.07 -22.15
N VAL A 27 -11.10 5.71 -21.82
CA VAL A 27 -10.68 4.34 -21.46
C VAL A 27 -10.67 4.15 -19.94
N ALA A 28 -10.21 5.16 -19.20
CA ALA A 28 -10.16 5.21 -17.76
C ALA A 28 -11.54 5.64 -17.22
N LYS A 29 -12.42 4.66 -17.02
CA LYS A 29 -13.75 4.83 -16.41
C LYS A 29 -13.64 5.52 -15.04
N SER A 30 -14.74 6.02 -14.49
CA SER A 30 -14.83 6.54 -13.12
C SER A 30 -15.54 5.56 -12.17
N ALA A 31 -15.19 5.62 -10.89
CA ALA A 31 -15.90 4.96 -9.79
C ALA A 31 -16.08 6.00 -8.67
N THR A 32 -16.78 5.67 -7.58
CA THR A 32 -16.76 6.49 -6.36
C THR A 32 -16.79 5.56 -5.15
N GLY A 33 -16.06 5.88 -4.09
CA GLY A 33 -16.30 5.29 -2.76
C GLY A 33 -15.69 3.91 -2.44
N ALA A 34 -14.59 3.47 -3.07
CA ALA A 34 -13.95 2.17 -2.78
C ALA A 34 -12.48 2.24 -2.33
N PHE A 35 -11.94 3.45 -2.18
CA PHE A 35 -10.55 3.68 -1.78
C PHE A 35 -10.55 4.37 -0.43
N ASP A 36 -9.72 3.87 0.49
CA ASP A 36 -9.42 4.50 1.78
C ASP A 36 -8.13 5.32 1.64
N PRO A 37 -8.21 6.65 1.48
CA PRO A 37 -7.03 7.48 1.32
C PRO A 37 -6.16 7.51 2.58
N GLN A 38 -6.74 7.37 3.77
CA GLN A 38 -6.00 7.43 5.02
C GLN A 38 -5.16 6.17 5.20
N GLY A 39 -5.79 4.99 5.06
CA GLY A 39 -5.08 3.71 5.09
C GLY A 39 -4.01 3.60 4.01
N PHE A 40 -4.25 4.16 2.82
CA PHE A 40 -3.25 4.21 1.75
C PHE A 40 -2.02 5.03 2.14
N TRP A 41 -2.19 6.27 2.60
CA TRP A 41 -1.05 7.13 2.95
C TRP A 41 -0.26 6.58 4.14
N LEU A 42 -0.95 5.98 5.12
CA LEU A 42 -0.31 5.26 6.22
C LEU A 42 0.54 4.09 5.70
N ALA A 43 0.00 3.28 4.79
CA ALA A 43 0.72 2.15 4.21
C ALA A 43 1.91 2.63 3.37
N TRP A 44 1.76 3.74 2.64
CA TRP A 44 2.83 4.35 1.84
C TRP A 44 3.99 4.82 2.72
N GLU A 45 3.71 5.58 3.77
CA GLU A 45 4.73 6.07 4.71
C GLU A 45 5.47 4.90 5.36
N ARG A 46 4.74 3.96 5.96
CA ARG A 46 5.32 2.77 6.61
C ARG A 46 6.11 1.91 5.64
N GLY A 47 5.64 1.79 4.40
CA GLY A 47 6.30 1.07 3.32
C GLY A 47 7.63 1.71 2.92
N SER A 48 7.76 3.03 3.04
CA SER A 48 9.00 3.75 2.72
C SER A 48 10.10 3.58 3.78
N GLU A 49 9.74 3.14 4.98
CA GLU A 49 10.66 2.92 6.11
C GLU A 49 11.18 1.47 6.21
N ILE A 50 10.61 0.52 5.45
CA ILE A 50 11.05 -0.89 5.50
C ILE A 50 12.48 -1.03 4.98
N THR A 51 13.21 -2.01 5.49
CA THR A 51 14.63 -2.21 5.17
C THR A 51 14.87 -3.25 4.07
N VAL A 52 13.81 -3.88 3.56
CA VAL A 52 13.88 -4.97 2.58
C VAL A 52 12.94 -4.68 1.42
N ASP A 53 13.45 -4.81 0.19
CA ASP A 53 12.63 -4.85 -1.01
C ASP A 53 11.99 -6.24 -1.15
N THR A 54 10.68 -6.32 -0.85
CA THR A 54 9.90 -7.56 -0.92
C THR A 54 9.52 -7.97 -2.34
N PHE A 55 9.73 -7.11 -3.34
CA PHE A 55 9.50 -7.40 -4.76
C PHE A 55 10.81 -7.68 -5.51
N GLY A 56 11.95 -7.46 -4.86
CA GLY A 56 13.27 -7.75 -5.41
C GLY A 56 13.54 -9.25 -5.54
N PRO A 57 14.44 -9.65 -6.45
CA PRO A 57 14.74 -11.06 -6.74
C PRO A 57 15.29 -11.85 -5.54
N GLN A 58 15.83 -11.15 -4.54
CA GLN A 58 16.31 -11.71 -3.28
C GLN A 58 15.19 -12.13 -2.31
N CYS A 59 13.95 -11.65 -2.52
CA CYS A 59 12.83 -11.98 -1.67
C CYS A 59 12.24 -13.35 -2.06
N ASN A 60 12.39 -14.35 -1.20
CA ASN A 60 11.71 -15.63 -1.33
C ASN A 60 10.60 -15.72 -0.29
N PHE A 61 9.37 -15.41 -0.71
CA PHE A 61 8.18 -15.50 0.14
C PHE A 61 8.02 -16.88 0.80
N TRP A 62 8.23 -17.95 0.04
CA TRP A 62 8.05 -19.32 0.53
C TRP A 62 9.09 -19.72 1.58
N ALA A 63 10.26 -19.08 1.58
CA ALA A 63 11.28 -19.33 2.59
C ALA A 63 10.89 -18.83 3.98
N VAL A 64 9.92 -17.93 4.11
CA VAL A 64 9.55 -17.28 5.38
C VAL A 64 8.10 -17.52 5.81
N VAL A 65 7.31 -18.24 5.02
CA VAL A 65 5.87 -18.47 5.24
C VAL A 65 5.55 -19.16 6.58
N HIS A 66 6.50 -19.93 7.12
CA HIS A 66 6.36 -20.64 8.38
C HIS A 66 6.76 -19.80 9.60
N GLU A 67 7.35 -18.62 9.38
CA GLU A 67 7.81 -17.76 10.46
C GLU A 67 6.66 -16.91 11.02
N PRO A 68 6.63 -16.64 12.34
CA PRO A 68 5.64 -15.73 12.91
C PRO A 68 5.74 -14.33 12.30
N VAL A 69 4.59 -13.76 11.92
CA VAL A 69 4.53 -12.44 11.28
C VAL A 69 5.19 -11.34 12.11
N GLY A 70 5.09 -11.42 13.45
CA GLY A 70 5.74 -10.47 14.35
C GLY A 70 7.28 -10.51 14.28
N THR A 71 7.85 -11.69 14.00
CA THR A 71 9.29 -11.85 13.77
C THR A 71 9.70 -11.21 12.45
N LEU A 72 8.93 -11.44 11.39
CA LEU A 72 9.19 -10.86 10.08
C LEU A 72 9.06 -9.33 10.09
N ARG A 73 8.04 -8.78 10.78
CA ARG A 73 7.87 -7.32 10.95
C ARG A 73 9.11 -6.67 11.54
N ARG A 74 9.66 -7.25 12.63
CA ARG A 74 10.90 -6.74 13.23
C ARG A 74 12.11 -6.92 12.30
N ARG A 75 12.24 -8.08 11.66
CA ARG A 75 13.38 -8.38 10.76
C ARG A 75 13.41 -7.44 9.55
N TYR A 76 12.26 -7.11 8.99
CA TYR A 76 12.14 -6.27 7.78
C TYR A 76 11.99 -4.78 8.11
N GLY A 77 12.10 -4.40 9.39
CA GLY A 77 11.99 -3.00 9.82
C GLY A 77 10.61 -2.40 9.56
N ILE A 78 9.55 -3.20 9.57
CA ILE A 78 8.17 -2.71 9.36
C ILE A 78 7.75 -1.94 10.61
N PRO A 79 7.48 -0.61 10.52
CA PRO A 79 7.08 0.18 11.67
C PRO A 79 5.78 -0.36 12.28
N PRO A 80 5.57 -0.31 13.61
CA PRO A 80 4.31 -0.72 14.22
C PRO A 80 3.15 0.13 13.71
N LEU A 81 1.94 -0.44 13.70
CA LEU A 81 0.73 0.37 13.55
C LEU A 81 0.51 1.16 14.84
N ASP A 82 0.18 2.44 14.71
CA ASP A 82 -0.35 3.19 15.84
C ASP A 82 -1.64 2.49 16.32
N PRO A 83 -1.77 2.13 17.61
CA PRO A 83 -2.96 1.49 18.14
C PRO A 83 -4.27 2.25 17.84
N ALA A 84 -4.23 3.58 17.74
CA ALA A 84 -5.39 4.38 17.37
C ALA A 84 -5.82 4.18 15.91
N VAL A 85 -4.86 3.90 15.03
CA VAL A 85 -5.10 3.65 13.61
C VAL A 85 -5.48 2.19 13.36
N ASP A 86 -4.87 1.25 14.10
CA ASP A 86 -5.19 -0.18 14.07
C ASP A 86 -6.67 -0.42 14.45
N ALA A 87 -7.16 0.28 15.49
CA ALA A 87 -8.56 0.23 15.89
C ALA A 87 -9.52 0.82 14.84
N THR A 88 -9.08 1.82 14.09
CA THR A 88 -9.89 2.44 13.02
C THR A 88 -9.97 1.53 11.79
N LEU A 89 -8.88 0.89 11.40
CA LEU A 89 -8.86 -0.09 10.30
C LEU A 89 -9.71 -1.33 10.64
N ALA A 90 -9.67 -1.79 11.89
CA ALA A 90 -10.49 -2.91 12.35
C ALA A 90 -12.01 -2.64 12.30
N LEU A 91 -12.43 -1.37 12.28
CA LEU A 91 -13.84 -0.98 12.14
C LEU A 91 -14.29 -0.82 10.68
N LEU A 92 -13.35 -0.84 9.73
CA LEU A 92 -13.60 -0.74 8.29
C LEU A 92 -13.64 -2.11 7.59
N GLU A 93 -13.27 -3.19 8.30
CA GLU A 93 -13.42 -4.58 7.83
C GLU A 93 -14.85 -5.07 8.19
N PRO A 94 -15.67 -5.52 7.21
CA PRO A 94 -17.05 -5.96 7.43
C PRO A 94 -17.19 -7.32 8.14
#